data_AF-A0A3A0CJL2-F1
#
_entry.id   AF-A0A3A0CJL2-F1
#
_cell.length_a   1.000
_cell.length_b   1.000
_cell.length_c   1.000
_cell.angle_alpha   90.00
_cell.angle_beta   90.00
_cell.angle_gamma   90.00
#
_symmetry.space_group_name_H-M   'P 1'
#
loop_
_entity.id
_entity.type
_entity.pdbx_description
1 polymer ?
#
loop_
_entity_poly.entity_id
_entity_poly.type
_entity_poly.pdbx_seq_one_letter_code
_entity_poly.pdbx_strand_id
1 'polypeptide(L)'
;MPRPRGGGIIPCMISRTRNTFAGVALVLAAAAAEGRADVLELKEGSRIECEVLGETDQAYRVRTTTGIFDIEKDRVVTRTPSAPPWEKYQAELKATPDTAEGQYTLSRWCRRHGLRTEQRTHLQRAIELDPDHAAARAALGFVQKDGKWVHAVKKPKKTLSDADREAIRKAKKDEQVVRKAIAEWHVRIQAIFRGRLEGEGSRSDKFRDGRRQILAIDDPLAIPALTKILSQGGTACRHLLVEALAAFPQDEATMNLIVVTVLDPSPRVRREAALVLDERKDPRVVAELRGALASEEEFVLRNAASALGVLRAREAVEDLIPILSTVAVQNVEIALPVFLDSVYGCFGAGCRYRYAGDDIYYRPEGIGVVGPAYPVGTVIGYETRVVDVHRTEVQEALIAITGQNFGFDADAWREWWRRNGE
;
A
#
# COMPACT_ATOMS: atom_id res chain seq x y z
N MET A 1 -27.34 66.36 7.64
CA MET A 1 -26.27 66.28 8.65
C MET A 1 -25.18 65.37 8.14
N PRO A 2 -23.95 65.88 7.98
CA PRO A 2 -22.82 65.14 7.42
C PRO A 2 -21.74 64.81 8.47
N ARG A 3 -20.89 63.81 8.11
CA ARG A 3 -19.43 63.74 8.33
C ARG A 3 -18.91 63.31 9.74
N PRO A 4 -17.60 62.95 9.90
CA PRO A 4 -17.01 61.63 9.65
C PRO A 4 -15.94 61.32 10.75
N ARG A 5 -14.97 60.42 10.50
CA ARG A 5 -13.54 60.43 10.93
C ARG A 5 -13.03 58.98 10.81
N GLY A 6 -11.88 58.64 10.23
CA GLY A 6 -10.73 59.28 9.60
C GLY A 6 -9.86 58.11 9.12
N GLY A 7 -9.19 58.12 7.98
CA GLY A 7 -8.16 59.08 7.59
C GLY A 7 -6.79 58.49 7.96
N GLY A 8 -6.00 58.06 6.97
CA GLY A 8 -4.63 57.60 7.15
C GLY A 8 -4.03 56.98 5.89
N ILE A 9 -3.51 57.82 5.01
CA ILE A 9 -2.84 57.49 3.73
C ILE A 9 -1.40 58.06 3.83
N ILE A 10 -0.40 57.26 3.41
CA ILE A 10 0.95 57.60 2.87
C ILE A 10 2.01 58.12 3.89
N PRO A 11 3.37 58.00 3.71
CA PRO A 11 4.18 57.55 2.55
C PRO A 11 5.34 56.55 2.79
N CYS A 12 5.82 56.05 1.65
CA CYS A 12 7.19 55.67 1.28
C CYS A 12 8.34 56.45 1.99
N MET A 13 9.41 55.74 2.39
CA MET A 13 10.77 56.29 2.37
C MET A 13 11.83 55.20 2.20
N ILE A 14 12.63 55.40 1.16
CA ILE A 14 13.92 54.77 0.88
C ILE A 14 14.94 55.23 1.92
N SER A 15 15.76 54.32 2.46
CA SER A 15 17.13 54.69 2.86
C SER A 15 18.12 53.55 2.62
N ARG A 16 19.13 53.87 1.81
CA ARG A 16 20.42 53.17 1.73
C ARG A 16 21.27 53.65 2.90
N THR A 17 21.94 52.74 3.61
CA THR A 17 23.24 53.06 4.26
C THR A 17 24.14 51.83 4.32
N ARG A 18 25.41 52.10 4.04
CA ARG A 18 26.57 51.20 3.96
C ARG A 18 27.11 50.83 5.35
N ASN A 19 27.79 49.68 5.37
CA ASN A 19 28.94 49.30 6.20
C ASN A 19 28.77 49.26 7.72
N THR A 20 29.01 48.08 8.31
CA THR A 20 30.28 47.78 8.99
C THR A 20 30.42 46.28 9.25
N PHE A 21 31.58 45.73 8.89
CA PHE A 21 32.06 44.42 9.35
C PHE A 21 32.28 44.47 10.86
N ALA A 22 31.66 43.55 11.60
CA ALA A 22 32.07 43.20 12.95
C ALA A 22 32.00 41.67 13.06
N GLY A 23 33.19 41.05 13.12
CA GLY A 23 33.33 39.62 13.30
C GLY A 23 32.77 39.19 14.65
N VAL A 24 31.87 38.21 14.63
CA VAL A 24 31.50 37.43 15.79
C VAL A 24 32.11 36.06 15.60
N ALA A 25 33.19 35.81 16.35
CA ALA A 25 33.73 34.48 16.53
C ALA A 25 32.68 33.64 17.28
N LEU A 26 31.97 32.78 16.54
CA LEU A 26 31.09 31.79 17.13
C LEU A 26 31.98 30.67 17.68
N VAL A 27 32.21 30.69 18.99
CA VAL A 27 32.75 29.56 19.74
C VAL A 27 31.69 28.45 19.65
N LEU A 28 31.92 27.49 18.76
CA LEU A 28 31.19 26.22 18.73
C LEU A 28 31.60 25.42 19.98
N ALA A 29 30.85 25.60 21.06
CA ALA A 29 30.82 24.64 22.14
C ALA A 29 30.23 23.33 21.58
N ALA A 30 31.10 22.39 21.24
CA ALA A 30 30.71 21.01 20.95
C ALA A 30 30.17 20.41 22.25
N ALA A 31 28.84 20.45 22.42
CA ALA A 31 28.16 19.61 23.39
C ALA A 31 28.40 18.15 22.97
N ALA A 32 29.15 17.40 23.77
CA ALA A 32 29.27 15.96 23.66
C ALA A 32 27.88 15.36 23.88
N ALA A 33 27.21 14.93 22.81
CA ALA A 33 26.00 14.14 22.91
C ALA A 33 26.39 12.74 23.39
N GLU A 34 26.00 12.39 24.61
CA GLU A 34 26.11 11.03 25.16
C GLU A 34 25.28 10.08 24.29
N GLY A 35 25.95 9.30 23.44
CA GLY A 35 25.32 8.30 22.58
C GLY A 35 24.65 7.20 23.38
N ARG A 36 23.32 7.20 23.40
CA ARG A 36 22.47 6.10 23.84
C ARG A 36 21.89 5.51 22.57
N ALA A 37 22.22 4.27 22.23
CA ALA A 37 21.78 3.72 20.95
C ALA A 37 20.26 3.60 20.89
N ASP A 38 19.78 3.49 19.66
CA ASP A 38 18.37 3.40 19.31
C ASP A 38 18.18 2.22 18.36
N VAL A 39 17.13 1.43 18.58
CA VAL A 39 16.56 0.53 17.58
C VAL A 39 15.48 1.30 16.83
N LEU A 40 15.69 1.48 15.54
CA LEU A 40 14.70 2.07 14.64
C LEU A 40 13.95 0.95 13.93
N GLU A 41 12.63 0.89 14.10
CA GLU A 41 11.76 0.03 13.29
C GLU A 41 11.29 0.81 12.07
N LEU A 42 11.51 0.27 10.88
CA LEU A 42 11.05 0.87 9.64
C LEU A 42 9.63 0.40 9.28
N LYS A 43 8.91 1.18 8.46
CA LYS A 43 7.58 0.82 7.92
C LYS A 43 7.55 -0.52 7.20
N GLU A 44 8.68 -0.92 6.64
CA GLU A 44 8.90 -2.20 5.97
C GLU A 44 9.10 -3.38 6.95
N GLY A 45 8.95 -3.15 8.27
CA GLY A 45 9.13 -4.16 9.33
C GLY A 45 10.58 -4.44 9.71
N SER A 46 11.54 -3.73 9.11
CA SER A 46 12.98 -3.91 9.37
C SER A 46 13.41 -3.22 10.66
N ARG A 47 14.21 -3.89 11.50
CA ARG A 47 14.85 -3.30 12.70
C ARG A 47 16.29 -2.91 12.42
N ILE A 48 16.65 -1.68 12.77
CA ILE A 48 18.00 -1.13 12.63
C ILE A 48 18.53 -0.77 14.00
N GLU A 49 19.54 -1.50 14.49
CA GLU A 49 20.31 -1.12 15.68
C GLU A 49 21.34 -0.04 15.30
N CYS A 50 21.28 1.13 15.94
CA CYS A 50 22.11 2.27 15.55
C CYS A 50 22.43 3.24 16.71
N GLU A 51 23.47 4.06 16.55
CA GLU A 51 23.59 5.36 17.24
C GLU A 51 22.83 6.40 16.45
N VAL A 52 22.05 7.27 17.07
CA VAL A 52 21.67 8.53 16.44
C VAL A 52 22.78 9.54 16.73
N LEU A 53 23.59 9.85 15.72
CA LEU A 53 24.68 10.83 15.79
C LEU A 53 24.17 12.27 15.70
N GLY A 54 23.01 12.46 15.07
CA GLY A 54 22.39 13.76 14.89
C GLY A 54 21.00 13.64 14.26
N GLU A 55 20.20 14.68 14.44
CA GLU A 55 18.83 14.73 13.95
C GLU A 55 18.60 16.02 13.17
N THR A 56 18.00 15.90 11.99
CA THR A 56 17.51 17.02 11.17
C THR A 56 15.99 16.98 11.10
N ASP A 57 15.36 17.99 10.51
CA ASP A 57 13.90 17.99 10.32
C ASP A 57 13.40 16.82 9.45
N GLN A 58 14.23 16.30 8.55
CA GLN A 58 13.83 15.28 7.57
C GLN A 58 14.44 13.89 7.82
N ALA A 59 15.56 13.78 8.52
CA ALA A 59 16.28 12.52 8.69
C ALA A 59 17.01 12.40 10.03
N TYR A 60 17.17 11.15 10.49
CA TYR A 60 18.12 10.75 11.52
C TYR A 60 19.46 10.42 10.87
N ARG A 61 20.53 11.09 11.29
CA ARG A 61 21.89 10.69 10.94
C ARG A 61 22.34 9.61 11.90
N VAL A 62 22.43 8.38 11.40
CA VAL A 62 22.68 7.22 12.24
C VAL A 62 24.00 6.53 11.94
N ARG A 63 24.59 5.94 12.96
CA ARG A 63 25.73 5.02 12.84
C ARG A 63 25.28 3.60 13.10
N THR A 64 25.44 2.73 12.12
CA THR A 64 25.19 1.29 12.24
C THR A 64 26.49 0.50 12.13
N THR A 65 26.41 -0.83 12.24
CA THR A 65 27.53 -1.75 12.01
C THR A 65 28.08 -1.73 10.59
N THR A 66 27.31 -1.21 9.61
CA THR A 66 27.71 -1.13 8.21
C THR A 66 28.22 0.26 7.81
N GLY A 67 28.05 1.28 8.66
CA GLY A 67 28.52 2.64 8.38
C GLY A 67 27.58 3.73 8.89
N ILE A 68 27.91 4.98 8.57
CA ILE A 68 27.09 6.17 8.87
C ILE A 68 26.24 6.51 7.65
N PHE A 69 24.94 6.69 7.84
CA PHE A 69 24.01 7.10 6.80
C PHE A 69 22.80 7.81 7.39
N ASP A 70 22.03 8.48 6.53
CA ASP A 70 20.83 9.20 6.94
C ASP A 70 19.60 8.34 6.67
N ILE A 71 18.70 8.23 7.66
CA ILE A 71 17.41 7.54 7.56
C ILE A 71 16.32 8.60 7.63
N GLU A 72 15.52 8.68 6.58
CA GLU A 72 14.36 9.59 6.52
C GLU A 72 13.36 9.27 7.65
N LYS A 73 12.89 10.29 8.36
CA LYS A 73 12.02 10.12 9.54
C LYS A 73 10.69 9.47 9.18
N ASP A 74 10.19 9.73 7.97
CA ASP A 74 8.95 9.15 7.47
C ASP A 74 9.01 7.64 7.28
N ARG A 75 10.21 7.05 7.18
CA ARG A 75 10.42 5.61 7.11
C ARG A 75 10.43 4.94 8.47
N VAL A 76 10.62 5.69 9.56
CA VAL A 76 10.74 5.16 10.93
C VAL A 76 9.37 5.15 11.62
N VAL A 77 8.97 4.00 12.14
CA VAL A 77 7.72 3.77 12.89
C VAL A 77 7.95 3.93 14.38
N THR A 78 8.99 3.29 14.92
CA THR A 78 9.33 3.38 16.36
C THR A 78 10.83 3.57 16.56
N ARG A 79 11.18 4.27 17.63
CA ARG A 79 12.55 4.48 18.12
C ARG A 79 12.62 4.00 19.56
N THR A 80 13.45 3.00 19.83
CA THR A 80 13.61 2.40 21.18
C THR A 80 15.04 2.52 21.66
N PRO A 81 15.31 3.09 22.85
CA PRO A 81 16.66 3.11 23.41
C PRO A 81 17.24 1.70 23.60
N SER A 82 18.50 1.49 23.21
CA SER A 82 19.26 0.26 23.30
C SER A 82 20.75 0.58 23.54
N ALA A 83 21.55 -0.43 23.88
CA ALA A 83 23.00 -0.27 23.95
C ALA A 83 23.61 -0.35 22.54
N PRO A 84 24.59 0.51 22.20
CA PRO A 84 25.27 0.46 20.93
C PRO A 84 25.85 -0.88 20.51
N PRO A 85 25.80 -1.23 19.21
CA PRO A 85 26.54 -2.37 18.68
C PRO A 85 28.05 -2.32 19.02
N TRP A 86 28.66 -1.12 19.06
CA TRP A 86 30.09 -0.99 19.40
C TRP A 86 30.38 -1.13 20.90
N GLU A 87 29.43 -0.92 21.81
CA GLU A 87 29.66 -1.13 23.24
C GLU A 87 29.75 -2.63 23.57
N LYS A 88 28.86 -3.44 22.97
CA LYS A 88 28.96 -4.91 23.01
C LYS A 88 30.28 -5.39 22.41
N TYR A 89 30.67 -4.82 21.28
CA TYR A 89 31.97 -5.10 20.66
C TYR A 89 33.15 -4.70 21.55
N GLN A 90 33.11 -3.55 22.22
CA GLN A 90 34.17 -3.12 23.15
C GLN A 90 34.26 -4.04 24.38
N ALA A 91 33.13 -4.55 24.89
CA ALA A 91 33.12 -5.54 25.96
C ALA A 91 33.74 -6.87 25.51
N GLU A 92 33.36 -7.37 24.34
CA GLU A 92 33.93 -8.58 23.73
C GLU A 92 35.42 -8.41 23.41
N LEU A 93 35.83 -7.23 22.94
CA LEU A 93 37.22 -6.88 22.68
C LEU A 93 38.06 -6.91 23.98
N LYS A 94 37.53 -6.40 25.10
CA LYS A 94 38.20 -6.46 26.41
C LYS A 94 38.27 -7.87 26.97
N ALA A 95 37.25 -8.69 26.70
CA ALA A 95 37.20 -10.08 27.17
C ALA A 95 38.08 -11.03 26.33
N THR A 96 38.43 -10.64 25.10
CA THR A 96 39.19 -11.48 24.18
C THR A 96 40.70 -11.24 24.34
N PRO A 97 41.51 -12.28 24.66
CA PRO A 97 42.96 -12.17 24.64
C PRO A 97 43.52 -11.84 23.25
N ASP A 98 44.59 -11.04 23.17
CA ASP A 98 45.30 -10.76 21.91
C ASP A 98 46.18 -11.94 21.46
N THR A 99 45.54 -13.09 21.23
CA THR A 99 46.15 -14.30 20.64
C THR A 99 45.51 -14.57 19.28
N ALA A 100 46.17 -15.35 18.43
CA ALA A 100 45.66 -15.60 17.08
C ALA A 100 44.24 -16.24 17.10
N GLU A 101 44.01 -17.22 17.98
CA GLU A 101 42.70 -17.86 18.16
C GLU A 101 41.67 -16.92 18.83
N GLY A 102 42.11 -16.08 19.77
CA GLY A 102 41.26 -15.05 20.38
C GLY A 102 40.74 -14.06 19.34
N GLN A 103 41.64 -13.52 18.53
CA GLN A 103 41.32 -12.60 17.44
C GLN A 103 40.43 -13.28 16.37
N TYR A 104 40.70 -14.55 16.02
CA TYR A 104 39.82 -15.30 15.12
C TYR A 104 38.41 -15.48 15.70
N THR A 105 38.30 -15.83 16.99
CA THR A 105 37.02 -15.99 17.69
C THR A 105 36.21 -14.69 17.69
N LEU A 106 36.86 -13.56 18.02
CA LEU A 106 36.24 -12.24 17.97
C LEU A 106 35.79 -11.89 16.55
N SER A 107 36.59 -12.22 15.53
CA SER A 107 36.18 -12.02 14.14
C SER A 107 34.90 -12.78 13.76
N ARG A 108 34.72 -14.01 14.27
CA ARG A 108 33.50 -14.80 14.04
C ARG A 108 32.31 -14.18 14.76
N TRP A 109 32.53 -13.64 15.96
CA TRP A 109 31.51 -12.88 16.68
C TRP A 109 31.10 -11.63 15.90
N CYS A 110 32.06 -10.83 15.42
CA CYS A 110 31.82 -9.65 14.58
C CYS A 110 31.01 -10.02 13.32
N ARG A 111 31.34 -11.13 12.65
CA ARG A 111 30.59 -11.62 11.49
C ARG A 111 29.12 -11.90 11.80
N ARG A 112 28.82 -12.53 12.94
CA ARG A 112 27.45 -12.85 13.37
C ARG A 112 26.63 -11.59 13.68
N HIS A 113 27.29 -10.52 14.11
CA HIS A 113 26.67 -9.23 14.46
C HIS A 113 26.77 -8.17 13.34
N GLY A 114 27.15 -8.58 12.12
CA GLY A 114 27.20 -7.68 10.96
C GLY A 114 28.37 -6.68 10.96
N LEU A 115 29.30 -6.76 11.91
CA LEU A 115 30.49 -5.91 12.04
C LEU A 115 31.58 -6.35 11.04
N ARG A 116 31.37 -6.08 9.75
CA ARG A 116 32.23 -6.58 8.66
C ARG A 116 33.62 -5.97 8.63
N THR A 117 33.74 -4.70 9.01
CA THR A 117 35.01 -3.98 9.02
C THR A 117 35.90 -4.52 10.14
N GLU A 118 35.34 -4.62 11.33
CA GLU A 118 35.97 -5.14 12.55
C GLU A 118 36.31 -6.63 12.38
N GLN A 119 35.39 -7.42 11.80
CA GLN A 119 35.68 -8.81 11.41
C GLN A 119 36.98 -8.89 10.61
N ARG A 120 37.12 -8.07 9.56
CA ARG A 120 38.29 -8.09 8.68
C ARG A 120 39.55 -7.65 9.42
N THR A 121 39.47 -6.65 10.30
CA THR A 121 40.59 -6.22 11.15
C THR A 121 41.08 -7.34 12.07
N HIS A 122 40.16 -8.05 12.74
CA HIS A 122 40.52 -9.16 13.62
C HIS A 122 41.06 -10.38 12.88
N LEU A 123 40.52 -10.68 11.69
CA LEU A 123 41.09 -11.71 10.82
C LEU A 123 42.52 -11.36 10.39
N GLN A 124 42.79 -10.08 10.10
CA GLN A 124 44.13 -9.62 9.76
C GLN A 124 45.08 -9.73 10.97
N ARG A 125 44.63 -9.30 12.15
CA ARG A 125 45.39 -9.41 13.40
C ARG A 125 45.69 -10.87 13.77
N ALA A 126 44.74 -11.78 13.56
CA ALA A 126 44.96 -13.22 13.77
C ALA A 126 46.08 -13.77 12.89
N ILE A 127 46.19 -13.30 11.63
CA ILE A 127 47.25 -13.70 10.70
C ILE A 127 48.60 -13.04 11.04
N GLU A 128 48.59 -11.84 11.63
CA GLU A 128 49.81 -11.20 12.13
C GLU A 128 50.40 -11.97 13.32
N LEU A 129 49.54 -12.51 14.21
CA LEU A 129 49.94 -13.26 15.39
C LEU A 129 50.32 -14.71 15.07
N ASP A 130 49.60 -15.34 14.14
CA ASP A 130 49.92 -16.65 13.59
C ASP A 130 49.85 -16.59 12.05
N PRO A 131 51.01 -16.45 11.38
CA PRO A 131 51.09 -16.39 9.93
C PRO A 131 50.50 -17.61 9.21
N ASP A 132 50.35 -18.77 9.87
CA ASP A 132 49.79 -19.98 9.26
C ASP A 132 48.37 -20.31 9.73
N HIS A 133 47.69 -19.36 10.39
CA HIS A 133 46.32 -19.53 10.86
C HIS A 133 45.33 -19.79 9.70
N ALA A 134 45.08 -21.07 9.42
CA ALA A 134 44.35 -21.51 8.24
C ALA A 134 42.91 -20.96 8.18
N ALA A 135 42.21 -20.95 9.32
CA ALA A 135 40.82 -20.51 9.37
C ALA A 135 40.66 -18.99 9.15
N ALA A 136 41.59 -18.17 9.67
CA ALA A 136 41.58 -16.72 9.46
C ALA A 136 41.89 -16.36 8.00
N ARG A 137 42.89 -17.03 7.42
CA ARG A 137 43.26 -16.91 6.01
C ARG A 137 42.14 -17.34 5.08
N ALA A 138 41.50 -18.47 5.34
CA ALA A 138 40.33 -18.92 4.59
C ALA A 138 39.17 -17.91 4.67
N ALA A 139 38.92 -17.32 5.85
CA ALA A 139 37.89 -16.31 6.04
C ALA A 139 38.18 -14.98 5.31
N LEU A 140 39.44 -14.65 5.06
CA LEU A 140 39.85 -13.54 4.19
C LEU A 140 39.89 -13.92 2.70
N GLY A 141 39.61 -15.17 2.37
CA GLY A 141 39.58 -15.66 0.99
C GLY A 141 40.93 -16.12 0.46
N PHE A 142 41.89 -16.47 1.31
CA PHE A 142 43.10 -17.19 0.91
C PHE A 142 42.86 -18.70 0.84
N VAL A 143 43.59 -19.38 -0.03
CA VAL A 143 43.64 -20.83 -0.17
C VAL A 143 45.09 -21.24 -0.21
N GLN A 144 45.44 -22.37 0.41
CA GLN A 144 46.79 -22.91 0.39
C GLN A 144 47.03 -23.64 -0.93
N LYS A 145 48.08 -23.25 -1.67
CA LYS A 145 48.57 -23.95 -2.87
C LYS A 145 50.08 -24.08 -2.78
N ASP A 146 50.60 -25.30 -2.97
CA ASP A 146 52.03 -25.60 -2.96
C ASP A 146 52.78 -25.06 -1.71
N GLY A 147 52.16 -25.21 -0.54
CA GLY A 147 52.71 -24.72 0.73
C GLY A 147 52.72 -23.19 0.90
N LYS A 148 52.12 -22.43 -0.02
CA LYS A 148 52.00 -20.97 0.03
C LYS A 148 50.55 -20.52 0.09
N TRP A 149 50.28 -19.48 0.86
CA TRP A 149 48.96 -18.87 0.94
C TRP A 149 48.74 -17.91 -0.23
N VAL A 150 47.78 -18.22 -1.10
CA VAL A 150 47.40 -17.37 -2.23
C VAL A 150 45.96 -16.92 -2.10
N HIS A 151 45.65 -15.68 -2.49
CA HIS A 151 44.26 -15.22 -2.50
C HIS A 151 43.48 -16.05 -3.54
N ALA A 152 42.33 -16.59 -3.16
CA ALA A 152 41.42 -17.26 -4.10
C ALA A 152 41.10 -16.26 -5.22
N VAL A 153 41.48 -16.63 -6.45
CA VAL A 153 41.14 -15.85 -7.63
C VAL A 153 39.62 -15.75 -7.67
N LYS A 154 39.06 -14.54 -7.49
CA LYS A 154 37.64 -14.32 -7.72
C LYS A 154 37.33 -14.84 -9.12
N LYS A 155 36.38 -15.77 -9.25
CA LYS A 155 35.91 -16.21 -10.58
C LYS A 155 35.69 -14.96 -11.43
N PRO A 156 36.29 -14.85 -12.63
CA PRO A 156 36.08 -13.67 -13.45
C PRO A 156 34.58 -13.49 -13.66
N LYS A 157 34.06 -12.29 -13.37
CA LYS A 157 32.71 -11.91 -13.80
C LYS A 157 32.66 -12.20 -15.30
N LYS A 158 31.67 -12.96 -15.75
CA LYS A 158 31.48 -13.33 -17.16
C LYS A 158 31.70 -12.08 -18.01
N THR A 159 32.82 -12.00 -18.73
CA THR A 159 33.20 -10.82 -19.49
C THR A 159 32.20 -10.71 -20.63
N LEU A 160 31.34 -9.68 -20.60
CA LEU A 160 30.42 -9.39 -21.69
C LEU A 160 31.22 -9.32 -22.99
N SER A 161 30.80 -10.08 -23.99
CA SER A 161 31.41 -10.01 -25.32
C SER A 161 31.17 -8.62 -25.92
N ASP A 162 31.95 -8.24 -26.91
CA ASP A 162 31.72 -6.96 -27.60
C ASP A 162 30.35 -6.94 -28.32
N ALA A 163 29.86 -8.12 -28.75
CA ALA A 163 28.52 -8.28 -29.26
C ALA A 163 27.45 -7.98 -28.18
N ASP A 164 27.62 -8.49 -26.96
CA ASP A 164 26.70 -8.20 -25.85
C ASP A 164 26.70 -6.70 -25.49
N ARG A 165 27.88 -6.07 -25.50
CA ARG A 165 28.02 -4.63 -25.22
C ARG A 165 27.32 -3.78 -26.28
N GLU A 166 27.47 -4.13 -27.56
CA GLU A 166 26.79 -3.41 -28.64
C GLU A 166 25.28 -3.65 -28.62
N ALA A 167 24.82 -4.88 -28.33
CA ALA A 167 23.41 -5.17 -28.14
C ALA A 167 22.79 -4.34 -27.01
N ILE A 168 23.48 -4.22 -25.86
CA ILE A 168 23.06 -3.36 -24.74
C ILE A 168 23.02 -1.89 -25.17
N ARG A 169 24.03 -1.42 -25.91
CA ARG A 169 24.09 -0.03 -26.39
C ARG A 169 22.94 0.28 -27.34
N LYS A 170 22.64 -0.64 -28.26
CA LYS A 170 21.52 -0.54 -29.20
C LYS A 170 20.19 -0.53 -28.44
N ALA A 171 19.96 -1.49 -27.55
CA ALA A 171 18.75 -1.56 -26.74
C ALA A 171 18.50 -0.26 -25.96
N LYS A 172 19.54 0.32 -25.36
CA LYS A 172 19.44 1.60 -24.65
C LYS A 172 19.07 2.77 -25.56
N LYS A 173 19.58 2.80 -26.79
CA LYS A 173 19.21 3.83 -27.79
C LYS A 173 17.75 3.65 -28.21
N ASP A 174 17.33 2.42 -28.48
CA ASP A 174 15.96 2.10 -28.89
C ASP A 174 14.98 2.48 -27.76
N GLU A 175 15.31 2.16 -26.50
CA GLU A 175 14.54 2.56 -25.31
C GLU A 175 14.40 4.09 -25.19
N GLN A 176 15.47 4.86 -25.47
CA GLN A 176 15.42 6.32 -25.45
C GLN A 176 14.48 6.87 -26.52
N VAL A 177 14.48 6.30 -27.72
CA VAL A 177 13.57 6.68 -28.81
C VAL A 177 12.13 6.42 -28.40
N VAL A 178 11.84 5.22 -27.88
CA VAL A 178 10.50 4.84 -27.40
C VAL A 178 10.04 5.77 -26.28
N ARG A 179 10.88 6.03 -25.28
CA ARG A 179 10.55 6.93 -24.16
C ARG A 179 10.25 8.35 -24.63
N LYS A 180 10.99 8.86 -25.61
CA LYS A 180 10.74 10.18 -26.19
C LYS A 180 9.38 10.21 -26.90
N ALA A 181 9.08 9.20 -27.70
CA ALA A 181 7.79 9.10 -28.42
C ALA A 181 6.60 9.03 -27.44
N ILE A 182 6.68 8.21 -26.38
CA ILE A 182 5.66 8.14 -25.32
C ILE A 182 5.47 9.51 -24.66
N ALA A 183 6.55 10.24 -24.35
CA ALA A 183 6.46 11.57 -23.76
C ALA A 183 5.80 12.59 -24.70
N GLU A 184 6.09 12.53 -26.00
CA GLU A 184 5.43 13.37 -26.99
C GLU A 184 3.93 13.07 -27.09
N TRP A 185 3.54 11.80 -27.09
CA TRP A 185 2.13 11.40 -27.06
C TRP A 185 1.42 11.87 -25.79
N HIS A 186 2.08 11.78 -24.64
CA HIS A 186 1.54 12.29 -23.39
C HIS A 186 1.20 13.78 -23.49
N VAL A 187 2.10 14.60 -24.04
CA VAL A 187 1.85 16.04 -24.23
C VAL A 187 0.67 16.28 -25.19
N ARG A 188 0.62 15.58 -26.33
CA ARG A 188 -0.45 15.74 -27.32
C ARG A 188 -1.82 15.35 -26.76
N ILE A 189 -1.92 14.17 -26.15
CA ILE A 189 -3.18 13.67 -25.57
C ILE A 189 -3.62 14.55 -24.39
N GLN A 190 -2.69 15.03 -23.56
CA GLN A 190 -3.02 15.93 -22.45
C GLN A 190 -3.61 17.26 -22.94
N ALA A 191 -3.09 17.79 -24.06
CA ALA A 191 -3.63 18.99 -24.68
C ALA A 191 -5.06 18.77 -25.22
N ILE A 192 -5.31 17.62 -25.87
CA ILE A 192 -6.67 17.24 -26.31
C ILE A 192 -7.60 17.12 -25.11
N PHE A 193 -7.16 16.42 -24.05
CA PHE A 193 -7.95 16.19 -22.85
C PHE A 193 -8.38 17.51 -22.19
N ARG A 194 -7.43 18.38 -21.84
CA ARG A 194 -7.74 19.67 -21.18
C ARG A 194 -8.52 20.63 -22.08
N GLY A 195 -8.25 20.63 -23.38
CA GLY A 195 -8.87 21.57 -24.31
C GLY A 195 -10.28 21.16 -24.76
N ARG A 196 -10.59 19.85 -24.75
CA ARG A 196 -11.76 19.31 -25.47
C ARG A 196 -12.58 18.28 -24.71
N LEU A 197 -12.01 17.58 -23.72
CA LEU A 197 -12.67 16.46 -23.04
C LEU A 197 -13.00 16.74 -21.57
N GLU A 198 -12.08 17.39 -20.85
CA GLU A 198 -12.21 17.65 -19.42
C GLU A 198 -13.33 18.65 -19.13
N GLY A 199 -14.24 18.28 -18.21
CA GLY A 199 -15.37 19.13 -17.82
C GLY A 199 -16.47 19.29 -18.88
N GLU A 200 -16.29 18.69 -20.07
CA GLU A 200 -17.22 18.77 -21.19
C GLU A 200 -18.22 17.59 -21.15
N GLY A 201 -19.49 17.88 -21.39
CA GLY A 201 -20.52 16.84 -21.50
C GLY A 201 -20.34 16.02 -22.79
N SER A 202 -20.66 14.72 -22.77
CA SER A 202 -20.46 13.84 -23.93
C SER A 202 -21.16 14.26 -25.22
N ARG A 203 -22.18 15.13 -25.12
CA ARG A 203 -22.92 15.69 -26.26
C ARG A 203 -22.34 17.00 -26.80
N SER A 204 -21.33 17.58 -26.14
CA SER A 204 -20.76 18.87 -26.56
C SER A 204 -19.93 18.71 -27.84
N ASP A 205 -19.91 19.76 -28.68
CA ASP A 205 -19.16 19.77 -29.93
C ASP A 205 -17.67 19.58 -29.68
N LYS A 206 -17.16 20.18 -28.60
CA LYS A 206 -15.78 20.00 -28.16
C LYS A 206 -15.48 18.55 -27.80
N PHE A 207 -16.36 17.90 -27.03
CA PHE A 207 -16.16 16.49 -26.67
C PHE A 207 -16.17 15.60 -27.92
N ARG A 208 -17.10 15.83 -28.86
CA ARG A 208 -17.16 15.09 -30.13
C ARG A 208 -15.88 15.27 -30.97
N ASP A 209 -15.34 16.49 -31.01
CA ASP A 209 -14.09 16.77 -31.69
C ASP A 209 -12.88 16.14 -31.00
N GLY A 210 -12.78 16.25 -29.66
CA GLY A 210 -11.74 15.57 -28.87
C GLY A 210 -11.79 14.06 -29.03
N ARG A 211 -12.99 13.46 -28.99
CA ARG A 211 -13.22 12.03 -29.27
C ARG A 211 -12.71 11.64 -30.64
N ARG A 212 -13.03 12.40 -31.69
CA ARG A 212 -12.54 12.15 -33.05
C ARG A 212 -11.02 12.15 -33.12
N GLN A 213 -10.37 13.10 -32.44
CA GLN A 213 -8.91 13.19 -32.41
C GLN A 213 -8.27 12.02 -31.67
N ILE A 214 -8.84 11.60 -30.54
CA ILE A 214 -8.36 10.43 -29.79
C ILE A 214 -8.50 9.14 -30.62
N LEU A 215 -9.66 8.92 -31.25
CA LEU A 215 -9.92 7.72 -32.03
C LEU A 215 -9.15 7.65 -33.36
N ALA A 216 -8.57 8.77 -33.80
CA ALA A 216 -7.71 8.80 -34.98
C ALA A 216 -6.26 8.40 -34.66
N ILE A 217 -5.91 8.15 -33.40
CA ILE A 217 -4.56 7.74 -32.99
C ILE A 217 -4.41 6.24 -33.23
N ASP A 218 -3.39 5.87 -34.00
CA ASP A 218 -3.06 4.48 -34.38
C ASP A 218 -1.68 4.02 -33.88
N ASP A 219 -0.89 4.91 -33.27
CA ASP A 219 0.43 4.61 -32.72
C ASP A 219 0.32 3.88 -31.36
N PRO A 220 0.80 2.63 -31.23
CA PRO A 220 0.75 1.89 -29.97
C PRO A 220 1.49 2.56 -28.82
N LEU A 221 2.50 3.40 -29.09
CA LEU A 221 3.21 4.16 -28.06
C LEU A 221 2.34 5.25 -27.41
N ALA A 222 1.14 5.49 -27.94
CA ALA A 222 0.13 6.34 -27.32
C ALA A 222 -0.66 5.63 -26.21
N ILE A 223 -0.67 4.29 -26.14
CA ILE A 223 -1.45 3.52 -25.15
C ILE A 223 -1.17 3.99 -23.71
N PRO A 224 0.08 4.14 -23.23
CA PRO A 224 0.35 4.64 -21.88
C PRO A 224 -0.23 6.04 -21.60
N ALA A 225 -0.24 6.91 -22.61
CA ALA A 225 -0.77 8.25 -22.48
C ALA A 225 -2.30 8.26 -22.48
N LEU A 226 -2.93 7.48 -23.36
CA LEU A 226 -4.38 7.29 -23.40
C LEU A 226 -4.89 6.80 -22.05
N THR A 227 -4.29 5.72 -21.52
CA THR A 227 -4.69 5.10 -20.26
C THR A 227 -4.47 6.04 -19.09
N LYS A 228 -3.31 6.67 -18.97
CA LYS A 228 -2.99 7.59 -17.86
C LYS A 228 -3.91 8.80 -17.81
N ILE A 229 -4.27 9.37 -18.96
CA ILE A 229 -4.97 10.65 -19.04
C ILE A 229 -6.49 10.44 -19.03
N LEU A 230 -7.02 9.57 -19.89
CA LEU A 230 -8.47 9.40 -20.03
C LEU A 230 -9.11 8.71 -18.82
N SER A 231 -8.35 7.86 -18.09
CA SER A 231 -8.82 7.23 -16.83
C SER A 231 -9.11 8.24 -15.73
N GLN A 232 -8.47 9.42 -15.74
CA GLN A 232 -8.68 10.48 -14.75
C GLN A 232 -9.93 11.32 -15.05
N GLY A 233 -10.48 11.21 -16.25
CA GLY A 233 -11.68 11.95 -16.64
C GLY A 233 -12.98 11.37 -16.08
N GLY A 234 -14.08 12.05 -16.40
CA GLY A 234 -15.43 11.55 -16.11
C GLY A 234 -15.77 10.27 -16.90
N THR A 235 -16.93 9.68 -16.61
CA THR A 235 -17.38 8.41 -17.22
C THR A 235 -17.33 8.43 -18.75
N ALA A 236 -17.61 9.58 -19.39
CA ALA A 236 -17.51 9.72 -20.84
C ALA A 236 -16.08 9.56 -21.38
N CYS A 237 -15.07 10.09 -20.67
CA CYS A 237 -13.66 9.90 -21.04
C CYS A 237 -13.21 8.46 -20.84
N ARG A 238 -13.70 7.77 -19.81
CA ARG A 238 -13.35 6.37 -19.55
C ARG A 238 -14.03 5.40 -20.53
N HIS A 239 -15.25 5.70 -20.96
CA HIS A 239 -15.86 5.02 -22.11
C HIS A 239 -15.05 5.26 -23.40
N LEU A 240 -14.60 6.51 -23.64
CA LEU A 240 -13.72 6.80 -24.78
C LEU A 240 -12.37 6.06 -24.67
N LEU A 241 -11.84 5.87 -23.47
CA LEU A 241 -10.64 5.06 -23.25
C LEU A 241 -10.86 3.61 -23.71
N VAL A 242 -11.97 2.98 -23.31
CA VAL A 242 -12.31 1.62 -23.74
C VAL A 242 -12.41 1.54 -25.26
N GLU A 243 -13.13 2.49 -25.88
CA GLU A 243 -13.28 2.55 -27.33
C GLU A 243 -11.94 2.73 -28.05
N ALA A 244 -11.07 3.61 -27.54
CA ALA A 244 -9.74 3.82 -28.11
C ALA A 244 -8.87 2.55 -27.99
N LEU A 245 -8.85 1.92 -26.81
CA LEU A 245 -8.09 0.70 -26.58
C LEU A 245 -8.58 -0.47 -27.44
N ALA A 246 -9.88 -0.52 -27.76
CA ALA A 246 -10.45 -1.55 -28.63
C ALA A 246 -9.74 -1.64 -29.99
N ALA A 247 -9.29 -0.51 -30.55
CA ALA A 247 -8.59 -0.45 -31.83
C ALA A 247 -7.13 -0.96 -31.79
N PHE A 248 -6.55 -1.12 -30.59
CA PHE A 248 -5.15 -1.55 -30.41
C PHE A 248 -5.05 -3.07 -30.15
N PRO A 249 -4.49 -3.87 -31.06
CA PRO A 249 -4.34 -5.32 -30.87
C PRO A 249 -3.22 -5.71 -29.89
N GLN A 250 -2.40 -4.76 -29.45
CA GLN A 250 -1.23 -5.02 -28.61
C GLN A 250 -1.64 -5.54 -27.22
N ASP A 251 -0.78 -6.40 -26.65
CA ASP A 251 -0.94 -6.96 -25.31
C ASP A 251 -1.15 -5.88 -24.24
N GLU A 252 -0.45 -4.74 -24.36
CA GLU A 252 -0.63 -3.63 -23.44
C GLU A 252 -2.08 -3.11 -23.41
N ALA A 253 -2.74 -3.02 -24.57
CA ALA A 253 -4.14 -2.60 -24.63
C ALA A 253 -5.08 -3.66 -24.02
N THR A 254 -4.83 -4.94 -24.29
CA THR A 254 -5.59 -6.05 -23.67
C THR A 254 -5.49 -6.01 -22.15
N MET A 255 -4.27 -5.88 -21.60
CA MET A 255 -4.06 -5.83 -20.15
C MET A 255 -4.72 -4.60 -19.53
N ASN A 256 -4.66 -3.44 -20.17
CA ASN A 256 -5.36 -2.24 -19.68
C ASN A 256 -6.89 -2.42 -19.70
N LEU A 257 -7.46 -3.09 -20.70
CA LEU A 257 -8.89 -3.40 -20.73
C LEU A 257 -9.28 -4.35 -19.59
N ILE A 258 -8.47 -5.36 -19.26
CA ILE A 258 -8.70 -6.24 -18.09
C ILE A 258 -8.73 -5.41 -16.81
N VAL A 259 -7.75 -4.51 -16.63
CA VAL A 259 -7.73 -3.60 -15.48
C VAL A 259 -8.99 -2.74 -15.41
N VAL A 260 -9.48 -2.22 -16.55
CA VAL A 260 -10.75 -1.47 -16.61
C VAL A 260 -11.94 -2.33 -16.18
N THR A 261 -12.02 -3.59 -16.59
CA THR A 261 -13.14 -4.48 -16.19
C THR A 261 -13.23 -4.73 -14.69
N VAL A 262 -12.12 -4.58 -13.96
CA VAL A 262 -12.07 -4.92 -12.54
C VAL A 262 -12.06 -3.67 -11.65
N LEU A 263 -11.47 -2.56 -12.12
CA LEU A 263 -11.23 -1.38 -11.30
C LEU A 263 -12.08 -0.15 -11.68
N ASP A 264 -12.71 -0.08 -12.86
CA ASP A 264 -13.47 1.14 -13.22
C ASP A 264 -14.69 1.32 -12.29
N PRO A 265 -14.91 2.52 -11.72
CA PRO A 265 -16.02 2.74 -10.81
C PRO A 265 -17.40 2.63 -11.48
N SER A 266 -17.50 2.78 -12.81
CA SER A 266 -18.76 2.67 -13.55
C SER A 266 -19.02 1.24 -14.02
N PRO A 267 -20.12 0.59 -13.57
CA PRO A 267 -20.49 -0.74 -14.07
C PRO A 267 -20.69 -0.80 -15.59
N ARG A 268 -21.12 0.31 -16.19
CA ARG A 268 -21.31 0.41 -17.64
C ARG A 268 -19.97 0.34 -18.40
N VAL A 269 -18.95 1.06 -17.93
CA VAL A 269 -17.61 1.05 -18.52
C VAL A 269 -16.95 -0.31 -18.32
N ARG A 270 -17.11 -0.93 -17.14
CA ARG A 270 -16.63 -2.31 -16.90
C ARG A 270 -17.24 -3.31 -17.88
N ARG A 271 -18.56 -3.26 -18.07
CA ARG A 271 -19.27 -4.14 -19.02
C ARG A 271 -18.81 -3.91 -20.46
N GLU A 272 -18.63 -2.66 -20.87
CA GLU A 272 -18.12 -2.33 -22.21
C GLU A 272 -16.72 -2.91 -22.44
N ALA A 273 -15.80 -2.74 -21.48
CA ALA A 273 -14.47 -3.32 -21.57
C ALA A 273 -14.52 -4.85 -21.65
N ALA A 274 -15.41 -5.51 -20.91
CA ALA A 274 -15.59 -6.95 -20.98
C ALA A 274 -16.13 -7.41 -22.35
N LEU A 275 -17.03 -6.65 -22.96
CA LEU A 275 -17.51 -6.93 -24.33
C LEU A 275 -16.40 -6.79 -25.37
N VAL A 276 -15.57 -5.74 -25.27
CA VAL A 276 -14.40 -5.57 -26.15
C VAL A 276 -13.41 -6.73 -25.97
N LEU A 277 -13.19 -7.18 -24.74
CA LEU A 277 -12.33 -8.34 -24.47
C LEU A 277 -12.93 -9.65 -25.03
N ASP A 278 -14.26 -9.82 -24.99
CA ASP A 278 -14.91 -10.98 -25.60
C ASP A 278 -14.65 -11.05 -27.11
N GLU A 279 -14.67 -9.91 -27.80
CA GLU A 279 -14.39 -9.83 -29.23
C GLU A 279 -12.95 -10.22 -29.57
N ARG A 280 -11.99 -10.00 -28.66
CA ARG A 280 -10.57 -10.37 -28.87
C ARG A 280 -10.33 -11.88 -28.85
N LYS A 281 -11.17 -12.65 -28.15
CA LYS A 281 -11.02 -14.11 -27.98
C LYS A 281 -9.62 -14.53 -27.50
N ASP A 282 -8.95 -13.69 -26.71
CA ASP A 282 -7.64 -13.99 -26.13
C ASP A 282 -7.81 -14.87 -24.88
N PRO A 283 -7.31 -16.11 -24.87
CA PRO A 283 -7.50 -17.03 -23.75
C PRO A 283 -6.84 -16.55 -22.45
N ARG A 284 -5.87 -15.65 -22.53
CA ARG A 284 -5.22 -15.07 -21.34
C ARG A 284 -6.20 -14.23 -20.51
N VAL A 285 -7.19 -13.60 -21.15
CA VAL A 285 -8.18 -12.76 -20.48
C VAL A 285 -8.93 -13.52 -19.38
N VAL A 286 -9.41 -14.72 -19.72
CA VAL A 286 -10.14 -15.56 -18.76
C VAL A 286 -9.21 -15.98 -17.61
N ALA A 287 -7.95 -16.34 -17.91
CA ALA A 287 -6.99 -16.72 -16.88
C ALA A 287 -6.70 -15.58 -15.89
N GLU A 288 -6.49 -14.35 -16.37
CA GLU A 288 -6.25 -13.18 -15.53
C GLU A 288 -7.48 -12.84 -14.66
N LEU A 289 -8.69 -12.89 -15.23
CA LEU A 289 -9.93 -12.63 -14.49
C LEU A 289 -10.22 -13.71 -13.43
N ARG A 290 -9.91 -14.98 -13.73
CA ARG A 290 -9.97 -16.06 -12.72
C ARG A 290 -8.98 -15.80 -11.58
N GLY A 291 -7.77 -15.33 -11.88
CA GLY A 291 -6.80 -14.91 -10.86
C GLY A 291 -7.33 -13.78 -9.97
N ALA A 292 -8.07 -12.83 -10.54
CA ALA A 292 -8.66 -11.72 -9.79
C ALA A 292 -9.79 -12.15 -8.82
N LEU A 293 -10.38 -13.33 -8.97
CA LEU A 293 -11.33 -13.89 -8.00
C LEU A 293 -10.70 -14.18 -6.64
N ALA A 294 -9.37 -14.30 -6.56
CA ALA A 294 -8.65 -14.53 -5.30
C ALA A 294 -8.29 -13.22 -4.55
N SER A 295 -8.76 -12.07 -5.02
CA SER A 295 -8.46 -10.78 -4.38
C SER A 295 -9.10 -10.66 -3.00
N GLU A 296 -8.35 -10.10 -2.04
CA GLU A 296 -8.88 -9.70 -0.73
C GLU A 296 -9.83 -8.51 -0.82
N GLU A 297 -9.74 -7.74 -1.90
CA GLU A 297 -10.61 -6.60 -2.17
C GLU A 297 -11.93 -7.06 -2.77
N GLU A 298 -12.99 -7.05 -1.97
CA GLU A 298 -14.32 -7.60 -2.33
C GLU A 298 -14.88 -7.04 -3.65
N PHE A 299 -14.60 -5.77 -3.97
CA PHE A 299 -15.04 -5.17 -5.23
C PHE A 299 -14.28 -5.73 -6.46
N VAL A 300 -13.01 -6.07 -6.31
CA VAL A 300 -12.17 -6.65 -7.39
C VAL A 300 -12.72 -8.03 -7.75
N LEU A 301 -12.94 -8.88 -6.73
CA LEU A 301 -13.54 -10.21 -6.88
C LEU A 301 -14.91 -10.13 -7.57
N ARG A 302 -15.83 -9.29 -7.07
CA ARG A 302 -17.19 -9.16 -7.62
C ARG A 302 -17.18 -8.65 -9.06
N ASN A 303 -16.32 -7.69 -9.38
CA ASN A 303 -16.20 -7.17 -10.74
C ASN A 303 -15.59 -8.19 -11.70
N ALA A 304 -14.59 -8.96 -11.26
CA ALA A 304 -14.00 -10.04 -12.03
C ALA A 304 -15.04 -11.14 -12.34
N ALA A 305 -15.86 -11.53 -11.35
CA ALA A 305 -16.97 -12.45 -11.54
C ALA A 305 -17.96 -11.92 -12.60
N SER A 306 -18.39 -10.66 -12.48
CA SER A 306 -19.27 -10.02 -13.46
C SER A 306 -18.68 -10.06 -14.88
N ALA A 307 -17.38 -9.75 -15.02
CA ALA A 307 -16.68 -9.81 -16.31
C ALA A 307 -16.65 -11.24 -16.89
N LEU A 308 -16.34 -12.26 -16.07
CA LEU A 308 -16.38 -13.67 -16.49
C LEU A 308 -17.78 -14.11 -16.95
N GLY A 309 -18.83 -13.58 -16.30
CA GLY A 309 -20.22 -13.75 -16.73
C GLY A 309 -20.49 -13.15 -18.12
N VAL A 310 -20.01 -11.94 -18.38
CA VAL A 310 -20.13 -11.28 -19.71
C VAL A 310 -19.40 -12.08 -20.79
N LEU A 311 -18.20 -12.58 -20.49
CA LEU A 311 -17.39 -13.41 -21.39
C LEU A 311 -17.97 -14.84 -21.59
N ARG A 312 -18.96 -15.24 -20.77
CA ARG A 312 -19.48 -16.62 -20.72
C ARG A 312 -18.38 -17.66 -20.54
N ALA A 313 -17.42 -17.35 -19.67
CA ALA A 313 -16.24 -18.19 -19.42
C ALA A 313 -16.63 -19.47 -18.65
N ARG A 314 -16.87 -20.56 -19.38
CA ARG A 314 -17.32 -21.85 -18.82
C ARG A 314 -16.30 -22.44 -17.85
N GLU A 315 -15.01 -22.21 -18.09
CA GLU A 315 -13.92 -22.70 -17.25
C GLU A 315 -13.85 -22.04 -15.88
N ALA A 316 -14.54 -20.90 -15.68
CA ALA A 316 -14.56 -20.18 -14.41
C ALA A 316 -15.65 -20.68 -13.44
N VAL A 317 -16.53 -21.59 -13.88
CA VAL A 317 -17.65 -22.08 -13.04
C VAL A 317 -17.13 -22.71 -11.74
N GLU A 318 -16.06 -23.51 -11.81
CA GLU A 318 -15.49 -24.16 -10.63
C GLU A 318 -14.89 -23.16 -9.62
N ASP A 319 -14.38 -22.02 -10.10
CA ASP A 319 -13.83 -20.97 -9.22
C ASP A 319 -14.92 -20.08 -8.62
N LEU A 320 -16.03 -19.87 -9.33
CA LEU A 320 -17.14 -19.01 -8.90
C LEU A 320 -18.01 -19.65 -7.82
N ILE A 321 -18.26 -20.96 -7.91
CA ILE A 321 -19.08 -21.70 -6.95
C ILE A 321 -18.62 -21.53 -5.48
N PRO A 322 -17.33 -21.75 -5.12
CA PRO A 322 -16.90 -21.67 -3.73
C PRO A 322 -16.98 -20.25 -3.14
N ILE A 323 -17.05 -19.22 -3.98
CA ILE A 323 -17.08 -17.81 -3.56
C ILE A 323 -18.49 -17.19 -3.67
N LEU A 324 -19.54 -17.98 -3.91
CA LEU A 324 -20.94 -17.52 -3.97
C LEU A 324 -21.39 -16.74 -2.71
N SER A 325 -20.88 -17.14 -1.56
CA SER A 325 -21.10 -16.47 -0.29
C SER A 325 -19.80 -16.37 0.50
N THR A 326 -19.79 -15.49 1.49
CA THR A 326 -18.75 -15.42 2.51
C THR A 326 -19.40 -15.19 3.86
N VAL A 327 -18.70 -15.56 4.92
CA VAL A 327 -19.13 -15.25 6.28
C VAL A 327 -18.50 -13.92 6.68
N ALA A 328 -19.31 -12.96 7.16
CA ALA A 328 -18.82 -11.69 7.64
C ALA A 328 -19.44 -11.33 9.00
N VAL A 329 -18.71 -10.54 9.77
CA VAL A 329 -19.21 -9.96 11.03
C VAL A 329 -19.84 -8.61 10.71
N GLN A 330 -21.13 -8.45 10.95
CA GLN A 330 -21.88 -7.21 10.69
C GLN A 330 -22.64 -6.73 11.92
N ASN A 331 -22.80 -5.42 12.05
CA ASN A 331 -23.72 -4.83 13.02
C ASN A 331 -25.13 -4.88 12.44
N VAL A 332 -25.94 -5.80 12.93
CA VAL A 332 -27.33 -5.97 12.48
C VAL A 332 -28.28 -5.21 13.39
N GLU A 333 -29.30 -4.62 12.77
CA GLU A 333 -30.38 -3.97 13.48
C GLU A 333 -31.26 -5.01 14.19
N ILE A 334 -31.48 -4.82 15.49
CA ILE A 334 -32.32 -5.70 16.31
C ILE A 334 -33.38 -4.91 17.06
N ALA A 335 -34.55 -5.52 17.25
CA ALA A 335 -35.60 -4.96 18.11
C ALA A 335 -35.32 -5.34 19.57
N LEU A 336 -34.97 -4.34 20.39
CA LEU A 336 -34.77 -4.52 21.82
C LEU A 336 -36.08 -4.21 22.56
N PRO A 337 -36.56 -5.10 23.44
CA PRO A 337 -37.74 -4.80 24.26
C PRO A 337 -37.42 -3.67 25.25
N VAL A 338 -38.34 -2.72 25.37
CA VAL A 338 -38.31 -1.71 26.43
C VAL A 338 -39.17 -2.22 27.58
N PHE A 339 -38.59 -2.27 28.77
CA PHE A 339 -39.28 -2.65 29.99
C PHE A 339 -39.78 -1.40 30.74
N LEU A 340 -40.86 -1.59 31.50
CA LEU A 340 -41.51 -0.53 32.30
C LEU A 340 -40.61 -0.01 33.45
N ASP A 341 -39.52 -0.70 33.75
CA ASP A 341 -38.54 -0.36 34.79
C ASP A 341 -37.98 1.07 34.62
N SER A 342 -37.77 1.47 33.37
CA SER A 342 -37.35 2.81 32.96
C SER A 342 -38.34 3.93 33.30
N VAL A 343 -39.62 3.61 33.56
CA VAL A 343 -40.71 4.59 33.78
C VAL A 343 -41.08 4.74 35.26
N TYR A 344 -40.74 3.79 36.14
CA TYR A 344 -41.11 3.87 37.57
C TYR A 344 -40.57 5.14 38.25
N GLY A 345 -39.40 5.63 37.84
CA GLY A 345 -38.82 6.87 38.36
C GLY A 345 -39.72 8.10 38.18
N CYS A 346 -40.54 8.13 37.12
CA CYS A 346 -41.46 9.23 36.82
C CYS A 346 -42.72 9.26 37.71
N PHE A 347 -43.10 8.13 38.29
CA PHE A 347 -44.31 7.99 39.12
C PHE A 347 -44.00 7.85 40.62
N GLY A 348 -42.73 7.78 41.01
CA GLY A 348 -42.29 7.67 42.39
C GLY A 348 -42.28 9.00 43.16
N ALA A 349 -43.14 9.97 42.84
CA ALA A 349 -43.27 11.17 43.66
C ALA A 349 -43.91 10.80 45.01
N GLY A 350 -43.28 11.20 46.12
CA GLY A 350 -43.84 10.90 47.44
C GLY A 350 -45.07 11.74 47.75
N CYS A 351 -46.07 11.10 48.34
CA CYS A 351 -47.35 11.70 48.68
C CYS A 351 -47.53 11.76 50.20
N ARG A 352 -48.26 12.77 50.69
CA ARG A 352 -48.64 12.84 52.11
C ARG A 352 -49.96 12.12 52.33
N TYR A 353 -50.00 11.23 53.31
CA TYR A 353 -51.18 10.51 53.73
C TYR A 353 -51.44 10.79 55.20
N ARG A 354 -52.71 10.93 55.59
CA ARG A 354 -53.09 10.92 57.00
C ARG A 354 -53.36 9.49 57.42
N TYR A 355 -52.55 8.94 58.32
CA TYR A 355 -52.67 7.57 58.80
C TYR A 355 -52.56 7.55 60.33
N ALA A 356 -53.52 6.90 60.99
CA ALA A 356 -53.64 6.85 62.45
C ALA A 356 -53.64 8.24 63.16
N GLY A 357 -54.06 9.29 62.46
CA GLY A 357 -54.12 10.67 63.00
C GLY A 357 -52.92 11.53 62.65
N ASP A 358 -51.83 10.94 62.16
CA ASP A 358 -50.60 11.64 61.80
C ASP A 358 -50.44 11.81 60.29
N ASP A 359 -49.82 12.91 59.86
CA ASP A 359 -49.48 13.16 58.46
C ASP A 359 -48.11 12.53 58.14
N ILE A 360 -48.14 11.43 57.41
CA ILE A 360 -46.94 10.70 57.00
C ILE A 360 -46.61 10.96 55.53
N TYR A 361 -45.32 11.06 55.22
CA TYR A 361 -44.83 11.15 53.84
C TYR A 361 -44.43 9.76 53.38
N TYR A 362 -45.13 9.22 52.38
CA TYR A 362 -44.86 7.90 51.82
C TYR A 362 -44.44 8.02 50.36
N ARG A 363 -43.31 7.40 50.05
CA ARG A 363 -42.80 7.26 48.68
C ARG A 363 -42.78 5.77 48.35
N PRO A 364 -43.63 5.30 47.42
CA PRO A 364 -43.62 3.89 47.04
C PRO A 364 -42.32 3.55 46.30
N GLU A 365 -41.82 2.34 46.50
CA GLU A 365 -40.63 1.82 45.80
C GLU A 365 -40.93 1.49 44.32
N GLY A 366 -42.21 1.41 43.92
CA GLY A 366 -42.65 1.20 42.53
C GLY A 366 -44.18 1.20 42.38
N ILE A 367 -44.67 0.99 41.16
CA ILE A 367 -46.11 0.82 40.87
C ILE A 367 -46.44 -0.68 40.88
N GLY A 368 -47.33 -1.13 41.78
CA GLY A 368 -47.67 -2.55 41.94
C GLY A 368 -48.66 -3.14 40.93
N VAL A 369 -49.08 -2.38 39.91
CA VAL A 369 -50.12 -2.80 38.95
C VAL A 369 -49.57 -3.71 37.86
N VAL A 370 -48.26 -3.61 37.56
CA VAL A 370 -47.60 -4.40 36.52
C VAL A 370 -46.17 -4.72 36.98
N GLY A 371 -45.77 -5.99 36.91
CA GLY A 371 -44.44 -6.44 37.34
C GLY A 371 -43.29 -5.91 36.46
N PRO A 372 -42.05 -5.85 36.98
CA PRO A 372 -40.91 -5.16 36.36
C PRO A 372 -40.44 -5.74 35.01
N ALA A 373 -40.96 -6.89 34.58
CA ALA A 373 -40.59 -7.57 33.33
C ALA A 373 -41.62 -7.41 32.20
N TYR A 374 -42.60 -6.51 32.34
CA TYR A 374 -43.60 -6.30 31.29
C TYR A 374 -43.03 -5.46 30.14
N PRO A 375 -42.98 -5.99 28.90
CA PRO A 375 -42.54 -5.22 27.74
C PRO A 375 -43.61 -4.19 27.39
N VAL A 376 -43.19 -2.93 27.20
CA VAL A 376 -44.08 -1.81 26.83
C VAL A 376 -43.80 -1.22 25.46
N GLY A 377 -42.81 -1.74 24.76
CA GLY A 377 -42.49 -1.37 23.39
C GLY A 377 -41.19 -2.00 22.94
N THR A 378 -40.73 -1.57 21.76
CA THR A 378 -39.44 -1.95 21.19
C THR A 378 -38.69 -0.71 20.73
N VAL A 379 -37.37 -0.72 20.91
CA VAL A 379 -36.46 0.27 20.32
C VAL A 379 -35.47 -0.43 19.39
N ILE A 380 -34.96 0.31 18.42
CA ILE A 380 -33.93 -0.18 17.51
C ILE A 380 -32.58 -0.16 18.23
N GLY A 381 -31.93 -1.32 18.30
CA GLY A 381 -30.54 -1.50 18.73
C GLY A 381 -29.69 -2.12 17.62
N TYR A 382 -28.37 -2.18 17.85
CA TYR A 382 -27.45 -2.85 16.96
C TYR A 382 -26.67 -3.92 17.71
N GLU A 383 -26.54 -5.10 17.12
CA GLU A 383 -25.75 -6.20 17.67
C GLU A 383 -24.81 -6.74 16.60
N THR A 384 -23.57 -7.03 17.00
CA THR A 384 -22.60 -7.65 16.12
C THR A 384 -22.95 -9.13 15.95
N ARG A 385 -23.30 -9.55 14.73
CA ARG A 385 -23.59 -10.94 14.38
C ARG A 385 -22.76 -11.42 13.21
N VAL A 386 -22.48 -12.72 13.22
CA VAL A 386 -21.92 -13.44 12.08
C VAL A 386 -23.05 -13.69 11.10
N VAL A 387 -22.93 -13.20 9.87
CA VAL A 387 -23.92 -13.33 8.81
C VAL A 387 -23.30 -13.88 7.54
N ASP A 388 -24.07 -14.67 6.81
CA ASP A 388 -23.74 -15.05 5.44
C ASP A 388 -23.99 -13.86 4.51
N VAL A 389 -22.93 -13.44 3.82
CA VAL A 389 -22.96 -12.39 2.81
C VAL A 389 -22.96 -13.04 1.45
N HIS A 390 -24.03 -12.82 0.72
CA HIS A 390 -24.21 -13.34 -0.62
C HIS A 390 -23.64 -12.38 -1.67
N ARG A 391 -22.94 -12.94 -2.68
CA ARG A 391 -22.33 -12.17 -3.77
C ARG A 391 -23.17 -12.27 -5.04
N THR A 392 -24.05 -11.29 -5.25
CA THR A 392 -24.96 -11.28 -6.41
C THR A 392 -24.23 -11.36 -7.75
N GLU A 393 -23.09 -10.69 -7.91
CA GLU A 393 -22.32 -10.71 -9.16
C GLU A 393 -21.75 -12.10 -9.49
N VAL A 394 -21.41 -12.89 -8.47
CA VAL A 394 -20.95 -14.27 -8.64
C VAL A 394 -22.12 -15.15 -9.09
N GLN A 395 -23.29 -14.99 -8.48
CA GLN A 395 -24.49 -15.70 -8.89
C GLN A 395 -24.92 -15.34 -10.32
N GLU A 396 -24.95 -14.05 -10.64
CA GLU A 396 -25.28 -13.56 -12.00
C GLU A 396 -24.30 -14.09 -13.04
N ALA A 397 -23.01 -14.18 -12.71
CA ALA A 397 -22.01 -14.79 -13.58
C ALA A 397 -22.31 -16.27 -13.82
N LEU A 398 -22.58 -17.04 -12.77
CA LEU A 398 -22.96 -18.45 -12.89
C LEU A 398 -24.21 -18.64 -13.74
N ILE A 399 -25.24 -17.81 -13.54
CA ILE A 399 -26.47 -17.83 -14.36
C ILE A 399 -26.15 -17.51 -15.82
N ALA A 400 -25.35 -16.47 -16.09
CA ALA A 400 -25.00 -16.05 -17.44
C ALA A 400 -24.18 -17.11 -18.19
N ILE A 401 -23.29 -17.81 -17.50
CA ILE A 401 -22.43 -18.86 -18.08
C ILE A 401 -23.21 -20.15 -18.32
N THR A 402 -24.06 -20.56 -17.37
CA THR A 402 -24.67 -21.90 -17.35
C THR A 402 -26.12 -21.94 -17.82
N GLY A 403 -26.83 -20.82 -17.78
CA GLY A 403 -28.27 -20.73 -17.99
C GLY A 403 -29.11 -21.33 -16.85
N GLN A 404 -28.51 -21.75 -15.74
CA GLN A 404 -29.20 -22.32 -14.58
C GLN A 404 -29.29 -21.31 -13.44
N ASN A 405 -30.15 -21.57 -12.45
CA ASN A 405 -30.24 -20.75 -11.24
C ASN A 405 -30.56 -21.61 -10.02
N PHE A 406 -29.57 -21.79 -9.14
CA PHE A 406 -29.73 -22.48 -7.86
C PHE A 406 -29.64 -21.53 -6.66
N GLY A 407 -29.81 -20.22 -6.87
CA GLY A 407 -29.62 -19.24 -5.80
C GLY A 407 -28.16 -19.18 -5.35
N PHE A 408 -27.98 -19.02 -4.03
CA PHE A 408 -26.68 -19.06 -3.34
C PHE A 408 -26.34 -20.44 -2.76
N ASP A 409 -27.05 -21.50 -3.18
CA ASP A 409 -26.77 -22.87 -2.77
C ASP A 409 -25.56 -23.43 -3.53
N ALA A 410 -24.38 -23.27 -2.94
CA ALA A 410 -23.14 -23.74 -3.55
C ALA A 410 -23.10 -25.27 -3.72
N ASP A 411 -23.80 -26.05 -2.89
CA ASP A 411 -23.83 -27.51 -3.01
C ASP A 411 -24.67 -27.94 -4.21
N ALA A 412 -25.84 -27.31 -4.42
CA ALA A 412 -26.66 -27.52 -5.60
C ALA A 412 -25.92 -27.17 -6.90
N TRP A 413 -25.19 -26.05 -6.91
CA TRP A 413 -24.33 -25.68 -8.04
C TRP A 413 -23.24 -26.74 -8.32
N ARG A 414 -22.54 -27.25 -7.28
CA ARG A 414 -21.51 -28.29 -7.45
C ARG A 414 -22.08 -29.61 -7.97
N GLU A 415 -23.21 -30.04 -7.42
CA GLU A 415 -23.86 -31.28 -7.83
C GLU A 415 -24.30 -31.21 -9.29
N TRP A 416 -24.90 -30.09 -9.69
CA TRP A 416 -25.30 -29.87 -11.08
C TRP A 416 -24.08 -29.82 -12.01
N TRP A 417 -23.03 -29.08 -11.63
CA TRP A 417 -21.81 -28.95 -12.44
C TRP A 417 -21.10 -30.29 -12.63
N ARG A 418 -21.00 -31.13 -11.59
CA ARG A 418 -20.40 -32.47 -11.71
C ARG A 418 -21.12 -33.36 -12.72
N ARG A 419 -22.43 -33.17 -12.91
CA ARG A 419 -23.26 -33.96 -13.83
C ARG A 419 -23.28 -33.40 -15.27
N ASN A 420 -23.00 -32.12 -15.47
CA ASN A 420 -23.23 -31.40 -16.74
C ASN A 420 -22.04 -30.56 -17.21
N GLY A 421 -20.89 -30.62 -16.51
CA GLY A 421 -19.74 -29.72 -16.68
C GLY A 421 -18.79 -30.09 -17.81
N GLU A 422 -19.00 -31.23 -18.49
CA GLU A 422 -18.23 -31.63 -19.67
C GLU A 422 -18.49 -30.73 -20.89
#